data_AF-A0A258CAR3-F1
#
_entry.id   AF-A0A258CAR3-F1
#
_cell.length_a   1.000
_cell.length_b   1.000
_cell.length_c   1.000
_cell.angle_alpha   90.00
_cell.angle_beta   90.00
_cell.angle_gamma   90.00
#
_symmetry.space_group_name_H-M   'P 1'
#
loop_
_entity.id
_entity.type
_entity.pdbx_description
1 polymer ?
#
loop_
_entity_poly.entity_id
_entity_poly.type
_entity_poly.pdbx_seq_one_letter_code
_entity_poly.pdbx_strand_id
1 'polypeptide(L)'
;MASIRSEYHRFLAHLAQRHVHDDVRRLAHLVLDHLQPLAEVGAARRGRSTRLAPLAIAHLAQMPVAYNGDARGPENGPALGRLHQLEVGPFRGFMRQETFDLSHDITLVYGANGTGKSSFCEALEVAMLGSISEAQAKRVDQRTYCNNARLRRHIAPVLSSTAAGEAQAVQPDEAEYRFCFIEKNRLDDFARIAARTPSDQRQLIATLFGVDQFSEFVRGFNPSLGQDLMLAGVQAAQLAQRRLQLANSEQTIAAYPQKIAAVEGLEQALAQRMSPGATYQTCVDWLLGTPQQQGRLPYVQAQLDANPPAIHEVTQARLQALLAEAYRVQGLWQASSAQLAARAGEV
;
A
#
# COMPACT_ATOMS: atom_id res chain seq x y z
N MET A 1 -9.48 -35.24 -10.34
CA MET A 1 -9.83 -33.85 -9.94
C MET A 1 -9.37 -32.94 -11.06
N ALA A 2 -10.18 -31.97 -11.46
CA ALA A 2 -9.79 -31.06 -12.53
C ALA A 2 -8.55 -30.28 -12.09
N SER A 3 -7.53 -30.28 -12.94
CA SER A 3 -6.31 -29.51 -12.66
C SER A 3 -6.66 -28.03 -12.56
N ILE A 4 -5.92 -27.28 -11.72
CA ILE A 4 -6.03 -25.80 -11.67
C ILE A 4 -5.94 -25.21 -13.08
N ARG A 5 -5.10 -25.79 -13.95
CA ARG A 5 -4.93 -25.38 -15.34
C ARG A 5 -6.21 -25.53 -16.15
N SER A 6 -6.87 -26.68 -16.13
CA SER A 6 -8.10 -26.90 -16.91
C SER A 6 -9.23 -25.99 -16.44
N GLU A 7 -9.40 -25.80 -15.13
CA GLU A 7 -10.39 -24.84 -14.62
C GLU A 7 -10.05 -23.38 -14.98
N TYR A 8 -8.77 -23.01 -15.00
CA TYR A 8 -8.37 -21.68 -15.43
C TYR A 8 -8.69 -21.41 -16.91
N HIS A 9 -8.52 -22.40 -17.78
CA HIS A 9 -8.90 -22.27 -19.20
C HIS A 9 -10.42 -22.10 -19.36
N ARG A 10 -11.22 -22.80 -18.54
CA ARG A 10 -12.69 -22.61 -18.53
C ARG A 10 -13.08 -21.23 -18.01
N PHE A 11 -12.39 -20.73 -16.98
CA PHE A 11 -12.56 -19.36 -16.50
C PHE A 11 -12.27 -18.34 -17.60
N LEU A 12 -11.18 -18.51 -18.37
CA LEU A 12 -10.85 -17.63 -19.49
C LEU A 12 -11.88 -17.70 -20.62
N ALA A 13 -12.38 -18.88 -20.95
CA ALA A 13 -13.47 -19.05 -21.90
C ALA A 13 -14.73 -18.29 -21.45
N HIS A 14 -15.10 -18.42 -20.17
CA HIS A 14 -16.21 -17.67 -19.59
C HIS A 14 -15.96 -16.16 -19.60
N LEU A 15 -14.74 -15.72 -19.26
CA LEU A 15 -14.33 -14.31 -19.25
C LEU A 15 -14.38 -13.68 -20.65
N ALA A 16 -14.02 -14.44 -21.69
CA ALA A 16 -14.04 -13.97 -23.08
C ALA A 16 -15.46 -13.59 -23.55
N GLN A 17 -16.49 -14.28 -23.05
CA GLN A 17 -17.90 -14.02 -23.35
C GLN A 17 -18.48 -12.84 -22.54
N ARG A 18 -17.77 -12.37 -21.50
CA ARG A 18 -18.21 -11.27 -20.64
C ARG A 18 -17.73 -9.93 -21.16
N HIS A 19 -18.55 -8.89 -20.98
CA HIS A 19 -18.14 -7.51 -21.24
C HIS A 19 -17.30 -7.00 -20.07
N VAL A 20 -15.98 -7.08 -20.21
CA VAL A 20 -14.98 -6.68 -19.20
C VAL A 20 -13.87 -5.88 -19.88
N HIS A 21 -13.18 -5.03 -19.11
CA HIS A 21 -12.07 -4.22 -19.61
C HIS A 21 -10.93 -5.09 -20.16
N ASP A 22 -10.26 -4.63 -21.21
CA ASP A 22 -9.17 -5.36 -21.87
C ASP A 22 -8.03 -5.70 -20.91
N ASP A 23 -7.69 -4.81 -19.98
CA ASP A 23 -6.66 -5.06 -18.97
C ASP A 23 -7.00 -6.22 -18.02
N VAL A 24 -8.29 -6.48 -17.78
CA VAL A 24 -8.72 -7.66 -17.00
C VAL A 24 -8.40 -8.93 -17.79
N ARG A 25 -8.66 -8.93 -19.10
CA ARG A 25 -8.35 -10.06 -19.99
C ARG A 25 -6.84 -10.26 -20.09
N ARG A 26 -6.07 -9.19 -20.23
CA ARG A 26 -4.59 -9.21 -20.25
C ARG A 26 -4.02 -9.77 -18.95
N LEU A 27 -4.54 -9.33 -17.81
CA LEU A 27 -4.11 -9.82 -16.50
C LEU A 27 -4.42 -11.31 -16.33
N ALA A 28 -5.58 -11.75 -16.80
CA ALA A 28 -5.94 -13.16 -16.75
C ALA A 28 -5.01 -14.03 -17.63
N HIS A 29 -4.63 -13.56 -18.82
CA HIS A 29 -3.61 -14.24 -19.64
C HIS A 29 -2.24 -14.28 -18.94
N LEU A 30 -1.83 -13.18 -18.32
CA LEU A 30 -0.57 -13.16 -17.56
C LEU A 30 -0.56 -14.20 -16.43
N VAL A 31 -1.67 -14.34 -15.71
CA VAL A 31 -1.82 -15.35 -14.65
C VAL A 31 -1.81 -16.77 -15.24
N LEU A 32 -2.39 -16.99 -16.43
CA LEU A 32 -2.32 -18.28 -17.13
C LEU A 32 -0.88 -18.65 -17.49
N ASP A 33 -0.12 -17.72 -18.06
CA ASP A 33 1.27 -17.95 -18.48
C ASP A 33 2.18 -18.29 -17.28
N HIS A 34 1.84 -17.75 -16.10
CA HIS A 34 2.56 -17.97 -14.85
C HIS A 34 1.77 -18.81 -13.84
N LEU A 35 0.85 -19.66 -14.31
CA LEU A 35 -0.11 -20.34 -13.43
C LEU A 35 0.57 -21.28 -12.43
N GLN A 36 1.50 -22.11 -12.91
CA GLN A 36 2.21 -23.07 -12.06
C GLN A 36 3.06 -22.40 -10.97
N PRO A 37 3.96 -21.45 -11.29
CA PRO A 37 4.75 -20.78 -10.26
C PRO A 37 3.92 -19.92 -9.30
N LEU A 38 2.71 -19.49 -9.68
CA LEU A 38 1.76 -18.81 -8.79
C LEU A 38 0.98 -19.80 -7.91
N ALA A 39 0.61 -20.96 -8.43
CA ALA A 39 -0.08 -22.01 -7.69
C ALA A 39 0.78 -22.60 -6.55
N GLU A 40 2.09 -22.74 -6.80
CA GLU A 40 3.06 -23.21 -5.79
C GLU A 40 3.27 -22.22 -4.64
N VAL A 41 2.89 -20.95 -4.80
CA VAL A 41 2.94 -19.98 -3.71
C VAL A 41 1.74 -20.18 -2.80
N GLY A 42 1.99 -20.48 -1.54
CA GLY A 42 0.95 -20.50 -0.51
C GLY A 42 0.31 -19.12 -0.28
N ALA A 43 -0.81 -19.10 0.42
CA ALA A 43 -1.56 -17.86 0.72
C ALA A 43 -0.88 -16.94 1.77
N ALA A 44 0.25 -17.36 2.33
CA ALA A 44 0.94 -16.60 3.38
C ALA A 44 1.63 -15.35 2.82
N ARG A 45 1.62 -14.26 3.61
CA ARG A 45 2.40 -13.02 3.37
C ARG A 45 2.22 -12.39 1.98
N ARG A 46 1.06 -12.56 1.35
CA ARG A 46 0.76 -11.99 0.01
C ARG A 46 1.69 -12.48 -1.09
N GLY A 47 2.27 -13.67 -0.95
CA GLY A 47 3.30 -14.17 -1.87
C GLY A 47 2.88 -14.17 -3.34
N ARG A 48 1.61 -14.47 -3.65
CA ARG A 48 1.09 -14.41 -5.03
C ARG A 48 1.07 -12.98 -5.57
N SER A 49 0.64 -12.02 -4.78
CA SER A 49 0.59 -10.59 -5.15
C SER A 49 1.99 -10.02 -5.38
N THR A 50 2.94 -10.34 -4.50
CA THR A 50 4.33 -9.89 -4.63
C THR A 50 5.04 -10.49 -5.84
N ARG A 51 4.68 -11.71 -6.28
CA ARG A 51 5.19 -12.30 -7.54
C ARG A 51 4.46 -11.78 -8.77
N LEU A 52 3.16 -11.53 -8.68
CA LEU A 52 2.36 -11.06 -9.81
C LEU A 52 2.64 -9.60 -10.15
N ALA A 53 2.85 -8.73 -9.16
CA ALA A 53 3.08 -7.30 -9.37
C ALA A 53 4.23 -6.96 -10.35
N PRO A 54 5.46 -7.50 -10.20
CA PRO A 54 6.54 -7.21 -11.15
C PRO A 54 6.23 -7.75 -12.57
N LEU A 55 5.56 -8.89 -12.67
CA LEU A 55 5.13 -9.45 -13.96
C LEU A 55 4.09 -8.54 -14.63
N ALA A 56 3.14 -8.00 -13.87
CA ALA A 56 2.15 -7.08 -14.38
C ALA A 56 2.79 -5.79 -14.89
N ILE A 57 3.75 -5.24 -14.15
CA ILE A 57 4.49 -4.04 -14.58
C ILE A 57 5.25 -4.29 -15.89
N ALA A 58 5.90 -5.46 -16.03
CA ALA A 58 6.75 -5.75 -17.17
C ALA A 58 5.98 -6.17 -18.44
N HIS A 59 4.90 -6.96 -18.28
CA HIS A 59 4.33 -7.73 -19.39
C HIS A 59 2.84 -7.48 -19.67
N LEU A 60 2.09 -6.82 -18.78
CA LEU A 60 0.63 -6.66 -18.95
C LEU A 60 0.25 -5.99 -20.29
N ALA A 61 1.00 -4.97 -20.70
CA ALA A 61 0.75 -4.25 -21.95
C ALA A 61 1.01 -5.09 -23.22
N GLN A 62 1.75 -6.19 -23.11
CA GLN A 62 2.10 -7.08 -24.22
C GLN A 62 1.17 -8.29 -24.30
N MET A 63 0.36 -8.53 -23.26
CA MET A 63 -0.55 -9.67 -23.21
C MET A 63 -1.68 -9.55 -24.24
N PRO A 64 -2.14 -10.67 -24.81
CA PRO A 64 -3.28 -10.69 -25.70
C PRO A 64 -4.58 -10.37 -24.95
N VAL A 65 -5.53 -9.78 -25.69
CA VAL A 65 -6.90 -9.53 -25.20
C VAL A 65 -7.83 -10.69 -25.57
N ALA A 66 -7.65 -11.25 -26.76
CA ALA A 66 -8.44 -12.37 -27.24
C ALA A 66 -7.90 -13.69 -26.68
N TYR A 67 -8.78 -14.52 -26.15
CA TYR A 67 -8.48 -15.88 -25.74
C TYR A 67 -8.92 -16.83 -26.85
N ASN A 68 -7.95 -17.49 -27.49
CA ASN A 68 -8.18 -18.44 -28.59
C ASN A 68 -8.14 -19.91 -28.12
N GLY A 69 -8.07 -20.15 -26.81
CA GLY A 69 -8.04 -21.52 -26.30
C GLY A 69 -9.35 -22.24 -26.63
N ASP A 70 -9.26 -23.55 -26.85
CA ASP A 70 -10.41 -24.42 -27.08
C ASP A 70 -11.34 -24.37 -25.87
N ALA A 71 -12.27 -23.42 -25.91
CA ALA A 71 -13.44 -23.39 -25.10
C ALA A 71 -14.35 -24.53 -25.60
N ARG A 72 -13.99 -25.77 -25.31
CA ARG A 72 -15.01 -26.82 -25.17
C ARG A 72 -15.78 -26.50 -23.89
N GLY A 73 -16.65 -25.49 -24.00
CA GLY A 73 -17.81 -25.43 -23.15
C GLY A 73 -18.64 -26.70 -23.39
N PRO A 74 -19.43 -27.15 -22.40
CA PRO A 74 -20.28 -28.33 -22.53
C PRO A 74 -21.44 -28.18 -23.54
N GLU A 75 -21.30 -27.36 -24.59
CA GLU A 75 -22.44 -26.88 -25.36
C GLU A 75 -22.69 -27.57 -26.71
N ASN A 76 -21.90 -28.53 -27.19
CA ASN A 76 -22.15 -29.13 -28.52
C ASN A 76 -21.81 -30.62 -28.68
N GLY A 77 -21.61 -31.38 -27.59
CA GLY A 77 -21.55 -32.84 -27.67
C GLY A 77 -22.95 -33.45 -27.78
N PRO A 78 -23.14 -34.60 -28.44
CA PRO A 78 -24.38 -35.36 -28.27
C PRO A 78 -24.56 -35.64 -26.78
N ALA A 79 -25.71 -35.25 -26.23
CA ALA A 79 -26.03 -35.49 -24.82
C ALA A 79 -25.84 -36.99 -24.52
N LEU A 80 -25.06 -37.30 -23.48
CA LEU A 80 -24.82 -38.68 -23.07
C LEU A 80 -26.17 -39.36 -22.82
N GLY A 81 -26.44 -40.39 -23.61
CA GLY A 81 -27.62 -41.23 -23.43
C GLY A 81 -27.54 -42.04 -22.14
N ARG A 82 -28.54 -42.89 -21.89
CA ARG A 82 -28.52 -43.79 -20.74
C ARG A 82 -27.36 -44.77 -20.88
N LEU A 83 -26.57 -45.00 -19.82
CA LEU A 83 -25.52 -46.00 -19.88
C LEU A 83 -26.13 -47.38 -20.20
N HIS A 84 -25.45 -48.15 -21.04
CA HIS A 84 -25.94 -49.43 -21.52
C HIS A 84 -25.05 -50.56 -21.03
N GLN A 85 -23.77 -50.55 -21.41
CA GLN A 85 -22.86 -51.65 -21.12
C GLN A 85 -21.42 -51.15 -21.02
N LEU A 86 -20.68 -51.72 -20.08
CA LEU A 86 -19.25 -51.50 -19.91
C LEU A 86 -18.50 -52.81 -20.12
N GLU A 87 -17.56 -52.81 -21.07
CA GLU A 87 -16.63 -53.91 -21.27
C GLU A 87 -15.27 -53.56 -20.68
N VAL A 88 -14.77 -54.43 -19.79
CA VAL A 88 -13.51 -54.20 -19.08
C VAL A 88 -12.69 -55.47 -19.09
N GLY A 89 -11.47 -55.41 -19.64
CA GLY A 89 -10.45 -56.37 -19.27
C GLY A 89 -9.59 -56.90 -20.43
N PRO A 90 -8.35 -57.33 -20.15
CA PRO A 90 -7.66 -57.19 -18.86
C PRO A 90 -7.41 -55.73 -18.49
N PHE A 91 -7.66 -55.33 -17.25
CA PHE A 91 -7.54 -53.95 -16.77
C PHE A 91 -7.54 -53.97 -15.24
N ARG A 92 -6.52 -53.38 -14.60
CA ARG A 92 -6.42 -53.30 -13.14
C ARG A 92 -6.70 -54.65 -12.44
N GLY A 93 -7.76 -54.77 -11.65
CA GLY A 93 -8.16 -56.00 -10.98
C GLY A 93 -8.73 -57.10 -11.90
N PHE A 94 -9.18 -56.77 -13.11
CA PHE A 94 -9.78 -57.72 -14.05
C PHE A 94 -8.72 -58.40 -14.90
N MET A 95 -8.59 -59.73 -14.76
CA MET A 95 -7.64 -60.55 -15.54
C MET A 95 -8.20 -60.99 -16.89
N ARG A 96 -9.52 -61.12 -16.98
CA ARG A 96 -10.27 -61.48 -18.18
C ARG A 96 -11.18 -60.31 -18.57
N GLN A 97 -11.64 -60.32 -19.81
CA GLN A 97 -12.69 -59.39 -20.22
C GLN A 97 -13.98 -59.78 -19.49
N GLU A 98 -14.58 -58.81 -18.84
CA GLU A 98 -15.85 -58.87 -18.17
C GLU A 98 -16.78 -57.83 -18.79
N THR A 99 -18.06 -58.14 -18.84
CA THR A 99 -19.10 -57.28 -19.40
C THR A 99 -20.11 -56.97 -18.31
N PHE A 100 -20.35 -55.69 -18.07
CA PHE A 100 -21.30 -55.20 -17.07
C PHE A 100 -22.48 -54.52 -17.74
N ASP A 101 -23.68 -54.93 -17.36
CA ASP A 101 -24.93 -54.28 -17.75
C ASP A 101 -25.19 -53.06 -16.87
N LEU A 102 -25.30 -51.90 -17.52
CA LEU A 102 -25.57 -50.59 -16.91
C LEU A 102 -26.91 -50.01 -17.36
N SER A 103 -27.73 -50.79 -18.06
CA SER A 103 -29.05 -50.41 -18.56
C SER A 103 -30.14 -50.36 -17.48
N HIS A 104 -29.76 -50.11 -16.23
CA HIS A 104 -30.67 -50.00 -15.09
C HIS A 104 -30.54 -48.59 -14.48
N ASP A 105 -31.62 -48.09 -13.88
CA ASP A 105 -31.60 -46.73 -13.29
C ASP A 105 -30.66 -46.65 -12.08
N ILE A 106 -30.51 -47.79 -11.38
CA ILE A 106 -29.61 -47.95 -10.25
C ILE A 106 -28.91 -49.29 -10.41
N THR A 107 -27.58 -49.26 -10.59
CA THR A 107 -26.73 -50.45 -10.57
C THR A 107 -25.89 -50.45 -9.30
N LEU A 108 -26.12 -51.44 -8.43
CA LEU A 108 -25.34 -51.63 -7.21
C LEU A 108 -24.20 -52.63 -7.43
N VAL A 109 -22.96 -52.16 -7.36
CA VAL A 109 -21.78 -53.02 -7.45
C VAL A 109 -21.27 -53.34 -6.04
N TYR A 110 -21.29 -54.62 -5.66
CA TYR A 110 -20.82 -55.10 -4.36
C TYR A 110 -19.91 -56.33 -4.49
N GLY A 111 -19.18 -56.65 -3.43
CA GLY A 111 -18.21 -57.74 -3.42
C GLY A 111 -17.17 -57.56 -2.32
N ALA A 112 -16.39 -58.60 -2.02
CA ALA A 112 -15.32 -58.54 -1.02
C ALA A 112 -14.21 -57.53 -1.39
N ASN A 113 -13.37 -57.17 -0.43
CA ASN A 113 -12.21 -56.31 -0.73
C ASN A 113 -11.26 -57.01 -1.70
N GLY A 114 -10.76 -56.27 -2.69
CA GLY A 114 -9.87 -56.81 -3.73
C GLY A 114 -10.55 -57.50 -4.91
N THR A 115 -11.90 -57.57 -4.96
CA THR A 115 -12.62 -58.21 -6.08
C THR A 115 -12.82 -57.32 -7.32
N GLY A 116 -12.13 -56.18 -7.40
CA GLY A 116 -12.19 -55.29 -8.58
C GLY A 116 -13.27 -54.20 -8.55
N LYS A 117 -13.96 -53.96 -7.43
CA LYS A 117 -14.93 -52.84 -7.31
C LYS A 117 -14.32 -51.48 -7.67
N SER A 118 -13.15 -51.16 -7.11
CA SER A 118 -12.42 -49.94 -7.47
C SER A 118 -12.00 -49.96 -8.94
N SER A 119 -11.58 -51.11 -9.45
CA SER A 119 -11.22 -51.29 -10.87
C SER A 119 -12.39 -51.08 -11.83
N PHE A 120 -13.61 -51.38 -11.41
CA PHE A 120 -14.82 -51.09 -12.17
C PHE A 120 -15.04 -49.57 -12.27
N CYS A 121 -14.95 -48.84 -11.15
CA CYS A 121 -15.06 -47.37 -11.18
C CYS A 121 -13.91 -46.73 -11.97
N GLU A 122 -12.68 -47.22 -11.81
CA GLU A 122 -11.51 -46.77 -12.60
C GLU A 122 -11.72 -47.01 -14.10
N ALA A 123 -12.38 -48.10 -14.49
CA ALA A 123 -12.68 -48.38 -15.89
C ALA A 123 -13.72 -47.40 -16.45
N LEU A 124 -14.75 -47.06 -15.67
CA LEU A 124 -15.69 -46.00 -16.02
C LEU A 124 -15.00 -44.65 -16.16
N GLU A 125 -14.10 -44.29 -15.22
CA GLU A 125 -13.32 -43.06 -15.30
C GLU A 125 -12.48 -43.00 -16.57
N VAL A 126 -11.82 -44.10 -16.97
CA VAL A 126 -11.07 -44.11 -18.24
C VAL A 126 -12.00 -43.97 -19.45
N ALA A 127 -13.11 -44.67 -19.49
CA ALA A 127 -14.02 -44.64 -20.63
C ALA A 127 -14.75 -43.29 -20.79
N MET A 128 -15.03 -42.60 -19.68
CA MET A 128 -15.72 -41.31 -19.68
C MET A 128 -14.74 -40.13 -19.64
N LEU A 129 -13.77 -40.12 -18.73
CA LEU A 129 -12.88 -38.97 -18.53
C LEU A 129 -11.58 -39.07 -19.32
N GLY A 130 -11.23 -40.26 -19.81
CA GLY A 130 -9.95 -40.52 -20.47
C GLY A 130 -8.78 -40.59 -19.49
N SER A 131 -9.00 -40.40 -18.19
CA SER A 131 -7.99 -40.42 -17.13
C SER A 131 -8.56 -40.97 -15.82
N ILE A 132 -7.68 -41.39 -14.90
CA ILE A 132 -8.05 -41.87 -13.57
C ILE A 132 -7.57 -40.86 -12.53
N SER A 133 -8.48 -40.37 -11.70
CA SER A 133 -8.18 -39.38 -10.67
C SER A 133 -7.13 -39.89 -9.67
N GLU A 134 -7.20 -41.16 -9.28
CA GLU A 134 -6.24 -41.75 -8.34
C GLU A 134 -4.83 -41.92 -8.94
N ALA A 135 -4.72 -42.16 -10.24
CA ALA A 135 -3.43 -42.24 -10.94
C ALA A 135 -2.71 -40.88 -10.92
N GLN A 136 -3.46 -39.80 -11.20
CA GLN A 136 -2.97 -38.43 -11.12
C GLN A 136 -2.52 -38.07 -9.70
N ALA A 137 -3.33 -38.41 -8.69
CA ALA A 137 -3.01 -38.15 -7.29
C ALA A 137 -1.72 -38.85 -6.84
N LYS A 138 -1.50 -40.09 -7.31
CA LYS A 138 -0.28 -40.87 -7.01
C LYS A 138 0.91 -40.51 -7.92
N ARG A 139 0.74 -39.60 -8.88
CA ARG A 139 1.76 -39.23 -9.90
C ARG A 139 2.31 -40.45 -10.63
N VAL A 140 1.45 -41.42 -10.92
CA VAL A 140 1.80 -42.63 -11.66
C VAL A 140 1.35 -42.43 -13.11
N ASP A 141 2.20 -42.82 -14.06
CA ASP A 141 1.84 -42.87 -15.48
C ASP A 141 0.53 -43.67 -15.68
N GLN A 142 -0.44 -43.08 -16.36
CA GLN A 142 -1.78 -43.65 -16.49
C GLN A 142 -1.75 -45.02 -17.17
N ARG A 143 -0.96 -45.16 -18.23
CA ARG A 143 -0.86 -46.42 -18.97
C ARG A 143 -0.36 -47.54 -18.06
N THR A 144 0.65 -47.25 -17.25
CA THR A 144 1.18 -48.17 -16.24
C THR A 144 0.17 -48.44 -15.13
N TYR A 145 -0.55 -47.41 -14.68
CA TYR A 145 -1.58 -47.53 -13.66
C TYR A 145 -2.70 -48.48 -14.09
N CYS A 146 -3.15 -48.39 -15.35
CA CYS A 146 -4.23 -49.23 -15.92
C CYS A 146 -3.85 -50.72 -16.07
N ASN A 147 -2.56 -51.05 -16.09
CA ASN A 147 -2.11 -52.42 -16.28
C ASN A 147 -2.66 -53.37 -15.21
N ASN A 148 -3.10 -54.54 -15.65
CA ASN A 148 -3.41 -55.61 -14.71
C ASN A 148 -2.12 -56.06 -13.99
N ALA A 149 -2.18 -56.18 -12.66
CA ALA A 149 -1.00 -56.45 -11.83
C ALA A 149 -0.26 -57.75 -12.20
N ARG A 150 -0.97 -58.76 -12.71
CA ARG A 150 -0.39 -60.06 -13.08
C ARG A 150 0.02 -60.09 -14.55
N LEU A 151 -0.82 -59.56 -15.43
CA LEU A 151 -0.60 -59.64 -16.88
C LEU A 151 0.30 -58.52 -17.44
N ARG A 152 0.54 -57.45 -16.65
CA ARG A 152 1.35 -56.27 -17.01
C ARG A 152 0.93 -55.59 -18.32
N ARG A 153 -0.31 -55.80 -18.72
CA ARG A 153 -0.95 -55.17 -19.88
C ARG A 153 -2.38 -54.82 -19.52
N HIS A 154 -3.00 -53.97 -20.35
CA HIS A 154 -4.43 -53.74 -20.30
C HIS A 154 -5.01 -53.57 -21.70
N ILE A 155 -6.33 -53.71 -21.78
CA ILE A 155 -7.17 -53.27 -22.89
C ILE A 155 -7.98 -52.08 -22.35
N ALA A 156 -8.11 -51.03 -23.17
CA ALA A 156 -8.89 -49.86 -22.79
C ALA A 156 -10.36 -50.27 -22.60
N PRO A 157 -11.01 -49.89 -21.49
CA PRO A 157 -12.42 -50.20 -21.27
C PRO A 157 -13.29 -49.47 -22.30
N VAL A 158 -14.37 -50.13 -22.71
CA VAL A 158 -15.32 -49.59 -23.69
C VAL A 158 -16.67 -49.41 -23.01
N LEU A 159 -17.13 -48.16 -22.91
CA LEU A 159 -18.45 -47.82 -22.40
C LEU A 159 -19.38 -47.54 -23.57
N SER A 160 -20.59 -48.07 -23.50
CA SER A 160 -21.67 -47.77 -24.44
C SER A 160 -22.83 -47.09 -23.72
N SER A 161 -23.48 -46.17 -24.42
CA SER A 161 -24.70 -45.50 -24.01
C SER A 161 -25.76 -45.64 -25.09
N THR A 162 -27.02 -45.74 -24.69
CA THR A 162 -28.17 -45.72 -25.60
C THR A 162 -28.64 -44.28 -25.78
N ALA A 163 -28.38 -43.71 -26.95
CA ALA A 163 -28.92 -42.42 -27.38
C ALA A 163 -29.88 -42.68 -28.55
N ALA A 164 -31.12 -42.17 -28.46
CA ALA A 164 -32.16 -42.39 -29.48
C ALA A 164 -32.47 -43.87 -29.85
N GLY A 165 -32.16 -44.82 -28.96
CA GLY A 165 -32.48 -46.25 -29.14
C GLY A 165 -31.34 -47.11 -29.70
N GLU A 166 -30.22 -46.51 -30.12
CA GLU A 166 -29.03 -47.24 -30.58
C GLU A 166 -27.90 -47.19 -29.55
N ALA A 167 -27.17 -48.30 -29.41
CA ALA A 167 -25.99 -48.37 -28.55
C ALA A 167 -24.80 -47.72 -29.26
N GLN A 168 -24.31 -46.62 -28.71
CA GLN A 168 -23.15 -45.89 -29.22
C GLN A 168 -22.00 -45.94 -28.21
N ALA A 169 -20.77 -46.12 -28.68
CA ALA A 169 -19.58 -46.02 -27.84
C ALA A 169 -19.40 -44.58 -27.33
N VAL A 170 -19.28 -44.43 -26.02
CA VAL A 170 -19.01 -43.17 -25.35
C VAL A 170 -17.58 -42.74 -25.66
N GLN A 171 -17.40 -41.51 -26.13
CA GLN A 171 -16.08 -40.93 -26.34
C GLN A 171 -15.62 -40.24 -25.05
N PRO A 172 -14.37 -40.43 -24.62
CA PRO A 172 -13.87 -39.76 -23.42
C PRO A 172 -13.92 -38.23 -23.55
N ASP A 173 -14.60 -37.57 -22.61
CA ASP A 173 -14.65 -36.12 -22.46
C ASP A 173 -14.68 -35.72 -20.97
N GLU A 174 -13.53 -35.27 -20.46
CA GLU A 174 -13.42 -34.78 -19.08
C GLU A 174 -14.29 -33.52 -18.84
N ALA A 175 -14.47 -32.67 -19.84
CA ALA A 175 -15.26 -31.45 -19.67
C ALA A 175 -16.74 -31.80 -19.47
N GLU A 176 -17.26 -32.77 -20.19
CA GLU A 176 -18.66 -33.20 -20.10
C GLU A 176 -18.92 -34.06 -18.85
N TYR A 177 -18.08 -35.06 -18.60
CA TYR A 177 -18.43 -36.14 -17.68
C TYR A 177 -17.84 -36.03 -16.27
N ARG A 178 -17.01 -35.03 -15.95
CA ARG A 178 -16.36 -34.95 -14.61
C ARG A 178 -17.33 -34.95 -13.44
N PHE A 179 -18.53 -34.42 -13.64
CA PHE A 179 -19.56 -34.32 -12.59
C PHE A 179 -20.37 -35.60 -12.41
N CYS A 180 -20.19 -36.61 -13.28
CA CYS A 180 -20.83 -37.91 -13.15
C CYS A 180 -20.21 -38.76 -12.03
N PHE A 181 -19.00 -38.42 -11.58
CA PHE A 181 -18.27 -39.16 -10.56
C PHE A 181 -18.29 -38.41 -9.24
N ILE A 182 -19.06 -38.92 -8.27
CA ILE A 182 -19.16 -38.34 -6.94
C ILE A 182 -18.79 -39.39 -5.89
N GLU A 183 -17.75 -39.10 -5.11
CA GLU A 183 -17.34 -39.96 -3.99
C GLU A 183 -18.36 -39.88 -2.84
N LYS A 184 -18.59 -41.01 -2.16
CA LYS A 184 -19.51 -41.09 -1.01
C LYS A 184 -19.23 -40.02 0.05
N ASN A 185 -17.97 -39.86 0.45
CA ASN A 185 -17.60 -38.92 1.51
C ASN A 185 -17.99 -37.48 1.15
N ARG A 186 -17.94 -37.11 -0.14
CA ARG A 186 -18.34 -35.77 -0.60
C ARG A 186 -19.84 -35.55 -0.47
N LEU A 187 -20.65 -36.58 -0.73
CA LEU A 187 -22.10 -36.54 -0.50
C LEU A 187 -22.43 -36.44 1.00
N ASP A 188 -21.76 -37.24 1.83
CA ASP A 188 -21.98 -37.25 3.28
C ASP A 188 -21.62 -35.89 3.91
N ASP A 189 -20.52 -35.28 3.48
CA ASP A 189 -20.09 -33.95 3.94
C ASP A 189 -21.05 -32.85 3.47
N PHE A 190 -21.53 -32.94 2.21
CA PHE A 190 -22.50 -32.00 1.66
C PHE A 190 -23.86 -32.09 2.33
N ALA A 191 -24.33 -33.30 2.70
CA ALA A 191 -25.59 -33.49 3.42
C ALA A 191 -25.64 -32.72 4.75
N ARG A 192 -24.48 -32.37 5.32
CA ARG A 192 -24.34 -31.61 6.59
C ARG A 192 -24.08 -30.12 6.38
N ILE A 193 -24.23 -29.59 5.17
CA ILE A 193 -23.86 -28.21 4.80
C ILE A 193 -24.58 -27.13 5.63
N ALA A 194 -25.84 -27.36 6.01
CA ALA A 194 -26.65 -26.38 6.75
C ALA A 194 -26.07 -26.03 8.13
N ALA A 195 -25.29 -26.93 8.74
CA ALA A 195 -24.67 -26.72 10.05
C ALA A 195 -23.29 -26.06 9.98
N ARG A 196 -22.84 -25.64 8.79
CA ARG A 196 -21.48 -25.13 8.54
C ARG A 196 -21.48 -23.61 8.33
N THR A 197 -20.33 -22.97 8.57
CA THR A 197 -20.18 -21.53 8.33
C THR A 197 -20.26 -21.20 6.84
N PRO A 198 -20.62 -19.96 6.42
CA PRO A 198 -20.68 -19.60 5.00
C PRO A 198 -19.35 -19.78 4.23
N SER A 199 -18.21 -19.74 4.92
CA SER A 199 -16.90 -20.05 4.33
C SER A 199 -16.77 -21.54 4.04
N ASP A 200 -17.13 -22.38 5.01
CA ASP A 200 -17.08 -23.84 4.90
C ASP A 200 -18.09 -24.35 3.87
N GLN A 201 -19.28 -23.75 3.79
CA GLN A 201 -20.28 -24.08 2.79
C GLN A 201 -19.74 -23.91 1.37
N ARG A 202 -19.06 -22.78 1.09
CA ARG A 202 -18.41 -22.55 -0.21
C ARG A 202 -17.32 -23.57 -0.50
N GLN A 203 -16.56 -23.98 0.52
CA GLN A 203 -15.55 -25.02 0.37
C GLN A 203 -16.19 -26.38 0.06
N LEU A 204 -17.24 -26.77 0.77
CA LEU A 204 -17.95 -28.03 0.56
C LEU A 204 -18.57 -28.11 -0.84
N ILE A 205 -19.15 -27.00 -1.31
CA ILE A 205 -19.64 -26.90 -2.69
C ILE A 205 -18.50 -27.09 -3.69
N ALA A 206 -17.35 -26.42 -3.48
CA ALA A 206 -16.19 -26.58 -4.34
C ALA A 206 -15.67 -28.04 -4.36
N THR A 207 -15.64 -28.71 -3.21
CA THR A 207 -15.23 -30.12 -3.09
C THR A 207 -16.21 -31.07 -3.78
N LEU A 208 -17.52 -30.84 -3.64
CA LEU A 208 -18.56 -31.63 -4.29
C LEU A 208 -18.39 -31.62 -5.82
N PHE A 209 -18.15 -30.43 -6.38
CA PHE A 209 -17.90 -30.24 -7.81
C PHE A 209 -16.45 -30.52 -8.24
N GLY A 210 -15.55 -30.88 -7.31
CA GLY A 210 -14.15 -31.19 -7.61
C GLY A 210 -13.34 -30.00 -8.15
N VAL A 211 -13.71 -28.78 -7.75
CA VAL A 211 -13.05 -27.50 -8.08
C VAL A 211 -12.33 -26.90 -6.86
N ASP A 212 -12.03 -27.72 -5.86
CA ASP A 212 -11.40 -27.35 -4.59
C ASP A 212 -10.01 -26.73 -4.78
N GLN A 213 -9.16 -27.35 -5.61
CA GLN A 213 -7.83 -26.82 -5.90
C GLN A 213 -7.88 -25.44 -6.58
N PHE A 214 -8.83 -25.25 -7.50
CA PHE A 214 -9.04 -23.97 -8.17
C PHE A 214 -9.60 -22.92 -7.21
N SER A 215 -10.55 -23.30 -6.35
CA SER A 215 -11.11 -22.43 -5.31
C SER A 215 -10.02 -21.94 -4.34
N GLU A 216 -9.12 -22.83 -3.91
CA GLU A 216 -7.97 -22.49 -3.06
C GLU A 216 -6.95 -21.61 -3.80
N PHE A 217 -6.73 -21.86 -5.10
CA PHE A 217 -5.91 -21.02 -5.95
C PHE A 217 -6.47 -19.58 -6.04
N VAL A 218 -7.78 -19.41 -6.26
CA VAL A 218 -8.40 -18.08 -6.30
C VAL A 218 -8.35 -17.40 -4.93
N ARG A 219 -8.58 -18.14 -3.83
CA ARG A 219 -8.59 -17.59 -2.47
C ARG A 219 -7.24 -16.99 -2.05
N GLY A 220 -6.11 -17.48 -2.58
CA GLY A 220 -4.79 -16.95 -2.21
C GLY A 220 -4.41 -15.63 -2.88
N PHE A 221 -5.26 -15.05 -3.74
CA PHE A 221 -5.05 -13.69 -4.25
C PHE A 221 -5.56 -12.64 -3.26
N ASN A 222 -4.82 -11.54 -3.13
CA ASN A 222 -5.27 -10.42 -2.33
C ASN A 222 -6.33 -9.59 -3.08
N PRO A 223 -7.25 -8.91 -2.37
CA PRO A 223 -8.25 -8.05 -3.00
C PRO A 223 -7.67 -6.88 -3.81
N SER A 224 -6.42 -6.49 -3.54
CA SER A 224 -5.75 -5.39 -4.23
C SER A 224 -4.26 -5.67 -4.38
N LEU A 225 -3.73 -5.33 -5.56
CA LEU A 225 -2.29 -5.32 -5.88
C LEU A 225 -1.64 -3.95 -5.65
N GLY A 226 -2.42 -2.92 -5.28
CA GLY A 226 -1.93 -1.53 -5.28
C GLY A 226 -0.73 -1.28 -4.36
N GLN A 227 -0.62 -2.01 -3.25
CA GLN A 227 0.50 -1.90 -2.32
C GLN A 227 1.79 -2.48 -2.91
N ASP A 228 1.69 -3.57 -3.69
CA ASP A 228 2.85 -4.21 -4.34
C ASP A 228 3.24 -3.49 -5.65
N LEU A 229 2.30 -2.82 -6.31
CA LEU A 229 2.54 -2.04 -7.54
C LEU A 229 3.20 -0.67 -7.30
N MET A 230 3.32 -0.23 -6.04
CA MET A 230 3.92 1.07 -5.67
C MET A 230 3.42 2.26 -6.50
N LEU A 231 2.10 2.30 -6.78
CA LEU A 231 1.48 3.29 -7.67
C LEU A 231 1.71 4.75 -7.25
N ALA A 232 1.99 4.99 -5.97
CA ALA A 232 2.39 6.29 -5.45
C ALA A 232 3.91 6.31 -5.18
N GLY A 233 4.66 7.00 -6.04
CA GLY A 233 6.09 7.21 -5.88
C GLY A 233 6.41 8.17 -4.74
N VAL A 234 6.28 7.73 -3.48
CA VAL A 234 6.52 8.55 -2.28
C VAL A 234 7.91 9.19 -2.31
N GLN A 235 8.92 8.43 -2.75
CA GLN A 235 10.29 8.94 -2.89
C GLN A 235 10.42 9.99 -4.01
N ALA A 236 9.68 9.84 -5.11
CA ALA A 236 9.65 10.84 -6.18
C ALA A 236 9.01 12.15 -5.71
N ALA A 237 7.92 12.06 -4.94
CA ALA A 237 7.28 13.22 -4.33
C ALA A 237 8.20 13.92 -3.32
N GLN A 238 8.87 13.16 -2.45
CA GLN A 238 9.86 13.71 -1.51
C GLN A 238 11.04 14.36 -2.23
N LEU A 239 11.54 13.75 -3.31
CA LEU A 239 12.60 14.33 -4.12
C LEU A 239 12.16 15.65 -4.77
N ALA A 240 10.95 15.72 -5.31
CA ALA A 240 10.39 16.94 -5.88
C ALA A 240 10.30 18.08 -4.83
N GLN A 241 9.84 17.76 -3.61
CA GLN A 241 9.78 18.72 -2.52
C GLN A 241 11.17 19.22 -2.11
N ARG A 242 12.17 18.34 -1.99
CA ARG A 242 13.55 18.72 -1.67
C ARG A 242 14.17 19.60 -2.76
N ARG A 243 13.90 19.30 -4.03
CA ARG A 243 14.36 20.13 -5.16
C ARG A 243 13.78 21.54 -5.10
N LEU A 244 12.50 21.68 -4.74
CA LEU A 244 11.86 22.99 -4.57
C LEU A 244 12.49 23.79 -3.41
N GLN A 245 12.74 23.13 -2.27
CA GLN A 245 13.40 23.78 -1.12
C GLN A 245 14.82 24.26 -1.48
N LEU A 246 15.55 23.45 -2.25
CA LEU A 246 16.90 23.80 -2.71
C LEU A 246 16.86 25.01 -3.65
N ALA A 247 15.98 25.01 -4.65
CA ALA A 247 15.81 26.14 -5.57
C ALA A 247 15.46 27.45 -4.85
N ASN A 248 14.57 27.41 -3.85
CA ASN A 248 14.22 28.59 -3.05
C ASN A 248 15.41 29.10 -2.22
N SER A 249 16.21 28.18 -1.67
CA SER A 249 17.42 28.52 -0.91
C SER A 249 18.47 29.18 -1.81
N GLU A 250 18.69 28.63 -3.00
CA GLU A 250 19.59 29.18 -4.01
C GLU A 250 19.16 30.59 -4.46
N GLN A 251 17.87 30.81 -4.71
CA GLN A 251 17.34 32.14 -5.03
C GLN A 251 17.55 33.14 -3.90
N THR A 252 17.36 32.70 -2.65
CA THR A 252 17.57 33.56 -1.47
C THR A 252 19.04 33.97 -1.34
N ILE A 253 19.96 33.02 -1.53
CA ILE A 253 21.41 33.27 -1.50
C ILE A 253 21.80 34.23 -2.63
N ALA A 254 21.30 34.00 -3.84
CA ALA A 254 21.57 34.85 -5.00
C ALA A 254 21.08 36.30 -4.81
N ALA A 255 20.04 36.51 -3.98
CA ALA A 255 19.51 37.83 -3.66
C ALA A 255 20.29 38.59 -2.57
N TYR A 256 21.16 37.93 -1.79
CA TYR A 256 21.88 38.59 -0.70
C TYR A 256 22.82 39.72 -1.15
N PRO A 257 23.62 39.59 -2.22
CA PRO A 257 24.47 40.69 -2.68
C PRO A 257 23.69 41.97 -2.98
N GLN A 258 22.51 41.86 -3.60
CA GLN A 258 21.65 43.01 -3.88
C GLN A 258 21.06 43.62 -2.60
N LYS A 259 20.66 42.79 -1.63
CA LYS A 259 20.17 43.26 -0.33
C LYS A 259 21.26 43.99 0.47
N ILE A 260 22.48 43.47 0.47
CA ILE A 260 23.63 44.10 1.12
C ILE A 260 23.91 45.46 0.48
N ALA A 261 23.99 45.53 -0.86
CA ALA A 261 24.20 46.79 -1.58
C ALA A 261 23.08 47.81 -1.31
N ALA A 262 21.84 47.36 -1.16
CA ALA A 262 20.72 48.25 -0.80
C ALA A 262 20.87 48.82 0.62
N VAL A 263 21.29 48.00 1.59
CA VAL A 263 21.56 48.47 2.96
C VAL A 263 22.75 49.43 2.98
N GLU A 264 23.86 49.09 2.32
CA GLU A 264 25.04 49.97 2.20
C GLU A 264 24.67 51.32 1.57
N GLY A 265 23.80 51.33 0.56
CA GLY A 265 23.28 52.56 -0.04
C GLY A 265 22.45 53.41 0.92
N LEU A 266 21.61 52.79 1.75
CA LEU A 266 20.85 53.49 2.80
C LEU A 266 21.77 54.07 3.88
N GLU A 267 22.77 53.30 4.31
CA GLU A 267 23.77 53.73 5.29
C GLU A 267 24.58 54.94 4.77
N GLN A 268 25.03 54.89 3.52
CA GLN A 268 25.72 56.01 2.86
C GLN A 268 24.84 57.25 2.78
N ALA A 269 23.58 57.10 2.36
CA ALA A 269 22.64 58.21 2.26
C ALA A 269 22.36 58.86 3.63
N LEU A 270 22.25 58.05 4.69
CA LEU A 270 22.07 58.55 6.06
C LEU A 270 23.32 59.27 6.58
N ALA A 271 24.50 58.69 6.35
CA ALA A 271 25.77 59.31 6.73
C ALA A 271 25.95 60.69 6.07
N GLN A 272 25.68 60.80 4.76
CA GLN A 272 25.74 62.06 4.02
C GLN A 272 24.80 63.13 4.58
N ARG A 273 23.61 62.75 5.06
CA ARG A 273 22.66 63.67 5.68
C ARG A 273 23.12 64.17 7.05
N MET A 274 23.82 63.32 7.82
CA MET A 274 24.31 63.67 9.15
C MET A 274 25.59 64.51 9.09
N SER A 275 26.56 64.08 8.28
CA SER A 275 27.84 64.77 8.11
C SER A 275 28.40 64.49 6.71
N PRO A 276 28.46 65.49 5.81
CA PRO A 276 28.99 65.29 4.46
C PRO A 276 30.42 64.74 4.46
N GLY A 277 30.64 63.63 3.75
CA GLY A 277 31.95 62.99 3.63
C GLY A 277 32.31 62.01 4.75
N ALA A 278 31.49 61.86 5.78
CA ALA A 278 31.69 60.85 6.83
C ALA A 278 31.14 59.48 6.42
N THR A 279 31.71 58.40 6.99
CA THR A 279 31.14 57.05 6.86
C THR A 279 30.02 56.84 7.88
N TYR A 280 29.12 55.89 7.61
CA TYR A 280 28.03 55.56 8.53
C TYR A 280 28.55 55.15 9.92
N GLN A 281 29.61 54.33 9.99
CA GLN A 281 30.22 53.94 11.25
C GLN A 281 30.73 55.16 12.04
N THR A 282 31.37 56.12 11.38
CA THR A 282 31.81 57.36 12.03
C THR A 282 30.63 58.16 12.61
N CYS A 283 29.49 58.20 11.91
CA CYS A 283 28.28 58.84 12.42
C CYS A 283 27.70 58.10 13.64
N VAL A 284 27.71 56.77 13.62
CA VAL A 284 27.28 55.93 14.76
C VAL A 284 28.19 56.15 15.97
N ASP A 285 29.50 56.10 15.77
CA ASP A 285 30.50 56.32 16.82
C ASP A 285 30.39 57.72 17.42
N TRP A 286 30.13 58.73 16.60
CA TRP A 286 29.89 60.09 17.08
C TRP A 286 28.59 60.21 17.90
N LEU A 287 27.53 59.54 17.47
CA LEU A 287 26.22 59.63 18.10
C LEU A 287 26.17 58.84 19.42
N LEU A 288 26.57 57.58 19.39
CA LEU A 288 26.48 56.63 20.52
C LEU A 288 27.73 56.63 21.39
N GLY A 289 28.88 56.99 20.82
CA GLY A 289 30.17 56.96 21.49
C GLY A 289 30.97 55.70 21.18
N THR A 290 32.23 55.74 21.55
CA THR A 290 33.15 54.60 21.54
C THR A 290 33.57 54.28 22.97
N PRO A 291 34.22 53.13 23.23
CA PRO A 291 34.72 52.83 24.57
C PRO A 291 35.67 53.90 25.15
N GLN A 292 36.29 54.71 24.29
CA GLN A 292 37.24 55.77 24.65
C GLN A 292 36.62 57.17 24.70
N GLN A 293 35.50 57.40 24.02
CA GLN A 293 34.91 58.73 23.87
C GLN A 293 33.39 58.69 24.05
N GLN A 294 32.88 59.54 24.95
CA GLN A 294 31.45 59.68 25.18
C GLN A 294 30.73 60.16 23.90
N GLY A 295 29.66 59.48 23.54
CA GLY A 295 28.83 59.85 22.40
C GLY A 295 28.03 61.12 22.61
N ARG A 296 27.60 61.74 21.51
CA ARG A 296 26.81 62.97 21.53
C ARG A 296 25.46 62.78 22.22
N LEU A 297 24.77 61.66 21.99
CA LEU A 297 23.45 61.41 22.58
C LEU A 297 23.52 61.24 24.10
N PRO A 298 24.39 60.39 24.67
CA PRO A 298 24.61 60.32 26.12
C PRO A 298 25.04 61.66 26.72
N TYR A 299 25.87 62.44 26.02
CA TYR A 299 26.28 63.77 26.47
C TYR A 299 25.09 64.73 26.58
N VAL A 300 24.26 64.84 25.53
CA VAL A 300 23.08 65.72 25.55
C VAL A 300 22.08 65.27 26.61
N GLN A 301 21.89 63.97 26.76
CA GLN A 301 21.00 63.42 27.78
C GLN A 301 21.50 63.75 29.19
N ALA A 302 22.80 63.61 29.46
CA ALA A 302 23.39 64.02 30.74
C ALA A 302 23.26 65.53 31.01
N GLN A 303 23.27 66.37 29.97
CA GLN A 303 23.03 67.82 30.11
C GLN A 303 21.55 68.13 30.41
N LEU A 304 20.61 67.42 29.79
CA LEU A 304 19.17 67.58 30.05
C LEU A 304 18.78 67.07 31.44
N ASP A 305 19.42 65.99 31.90
CA ASP A 305 19.19 65.39 33.21
C ASP A 305 19.93 66.14 34.34
N ALA A 306 20.84 67.06 34.01
CA ALA A 306 21.57 67.85 35.00
C ALA A 306 20.63 68.83 35.72
N ASN A 307 20.79 68.94 37.04
CA ASN A 307 19.98 69.86 37.85
C ASN A 307 20.25 71.30 37.41
N PRO A 308 19.22 72.11 37.08
CA PRO A 308 19.43 73.48 36.65
C PRO A 308 20.15 74.28 37.75
N PRO A 309 21.09 75.18 37.39
CA PRO A 309 21.81 75.97 38.38
C PRO A 309 20.83 76.77 39.23
N ALA A 310 21.14 76.92 40.52
CA ALA A 310 20.31 77.67 41.44
C ALA A 310 20.16 79.12 40.95
N ILE A 311 18.95 79.48 40.52
CA ILE A 311 18.59 80.86 40.24
C ILE A 311 18.47 81.53 41.61
N HIS A 312 19.57 82.11 42.08
CA HIS A 312 19.52 82.98 43.25
C HIS A 312 18.78 84.24 42.82
N GLU A 313 17.49 84.35 43.15
CA GLU A 313 16.58 85.49 42.86
C GLU A 313 17.02 86.80 43.56
N VAL A 314 18.30 87.16 43.42
CA VAL A 314 18.91 88.33 43.99
C VAL A 314 18.52 89.52 43.13
N THR A 315 17.47 90.20 43.55
CA THR A 315 17.08 91.49 42.99
C THR A 315 17.87 92.61 43.66
N GLN A 316 18.22 93.65 42.88
CA GLN A 316 18.98 94.81 43.37
C GLN A 316 18.31 95.45 44.61
N ALA A 317 16.97 95.52 44.62
CA ALA A 317 16.20 96.03 45.74
C ALA A 317 16.41 95.22 47.03
N ARG A 318 16.49 93.89 46.94
CA ARG A 318 16.72 93.01 48.10
C ARG A 318 18.13 93.15 48.65
N LEU A 319 19.12 93.29 47.78
CA LEU A 319 20.51 93.56 48.19
C LEU A 319 20.63 94.91 48.91
N GLN A 320 19.98 95.95 48.40
CA GLN A 320 19.96 97.27 49.02
C GLN A 320 19.25 97.26 50.38
N ALA A 321 18.14 96.54 50.50
CA ALA A 321 17.42 96.40 51.78
C ALA A 321 18.28 95.69 52.85
N LEU A 322 18.98 94.61 52.48
CA LEU A 322 19.90 93.90 53.39
C LEU A 322 21.08 94.77 53.81
N LEU A 323 21.63 95.58 52.90
CA LEU A 323 22.71 96.52 53.21
C LEU A 323 22.24 97.62 54.18
N ALA A 324 21.06 98.18 53.96
CA ALA A 324 20.48 99.19 54.84
C ALA A 324 20.22 98.64 56.24
N GLU A 325 19.74 97.39 56.34
CA GLU A 325 19.53 96.72 57.63
C GLU A 325 20.85 96.45 58.36
N ALA A 326 21.90 96.05 57.65
CA ALA A 326 23.23 95.88 58.24
C ALA A 326 23.76 97.19 58.85
N TYR A 327 23.61 98.32 58.14
CA TYR A 327 23.99 99.63 58.68
C TYR A 327 23.14 100.06 59.87
N ARG A 328 21.84 99.76 59.87
CA ARG A 328 20.94 100.04 61.00
C ARG A 328 21.39 99.29 62.26
N VAL A 329 21.69 98.00 62.13
CA VAL A 329 22.16 97.16 63.25
C VAL A 329 23.53 97.64 63.75
N GLN A 330 24.43 98.03 62.84
CA GLN A 330 25.72 98.60 63.22
C GLN A 330 25.57 99.91 64.01
N GLY A 331 24.66 100.80 63.59
CA GLY A 331 24.36 102.04 64.30
C GLY A 331 23.78 101.79 65.70
N LEU A 332 22.88 100.81 65.84
CA LEU A 332 22.34 100.40 67.15
C LEU A 332 23.44 99.84 68.06
N TRP A 333 24.32 99.01 67.52
CA TRP A 333 25.45 98.48 68.27
C TRP A 333 26.39 99.59 68.76
N GLN A 334 26.70 100.57 67.92
CA GLN A 334 27.51 101.73 68.31
C GLN A 334 26.83 102.56 69.40
N ALA A 335 25.52 102.79 69.29
CA ALA A 335 24.76 103.54 70.29
C ALA A 335 24.71 102.81 71.65
N SER A 336 24.45 101.51 71.66
CA SER A 336 24.49 100.69 72.88
C SER A 336 25.90 100.60 73.47
N SER A 337 26.93 100.52 72.63
CA SER A 337 28.34 100.54 73.07
C SER A 337 28.72 101.88 73.69
N ALA A 338 28.27 103.00 73.12
CA ALA A 338 28.47 104.34 73.68
C ALA A 338 27.71 104.55 75.01
N GLN A 339 26.49 104.02 75.14
CA GLN A 339 25.74 104.05 76.41
C GLN A 339 26.42 103.21 77.51
N LEU A 340 26.98 102.05 77.16
CA LEU A 340 27.78 101.24 78.09
C LEU A 340 29.06 101.98 78.51
N ALA A 341 29.74 102.65 77.58
CA ALA A 341 30.92 103.46 77.88
C ALA A 341 30.60 104.67 78.78
N ALA A 342 29.46 105.34 78.58
CA ALA A 342 29.02 106.44 79.43
C ALA A 342 28.71 105.99 80.87
N ARG A 343 28.08 104.81 81.06
CA ARG A 343 27.83 104.23 82.39
C ARG A 343 29.09 103.75 83.11
N ALA A 344 30.15 103.43 82.38
CA ALA A 344 31.45 103.05 82.95
C ALA A 344 32.25 104.27 83.46
N GLY A 345 31.87 105.50 83.10
CA GLY A 345 32.50 106.75 83.55
C GLY A 345 31.87 107.41 84.78
N GLU A 346 30.76 106.87 85.30
CA GLU A 346 30.05 107.38 86.50
C GLU A 346 30.32 106.55 87.79
N VAL A 347 31.40 105.75 87.82
CA VAL A 347 31.86 104.97 88.99
C VAL A 347 33.23 105.45 89.47
#